data_AF-A0A093JQR5-F1
#
_entry.id   AF-A0A093JQR5-F1
#
_cell.length_a   1.000
_cell.length_b   1.000
_cell.length_c   1.000
_cell.angle_alpha   90.00
_cell.angle_beta   90.00
_cell.angle_gamma   90.00
#
_symmetry.space_group_name_H-M   'P 1'
#
loop_
_entity.id
_entity.type
_entity.pdbx_description
1 polymer ?
#
loop_
_entity_poly.entity_id
_entity_poly.type
_entity_poly.pdbx_seq_one_letter_code
_entity_poly.pdbx_strand_id
1 'polypeptide(L)'
;HFKTFDGDIFHFPGLCNYVFASHCNAAYEDFNIQIRRTVVGNTPAIDHITMKLEGVVAELTKEAVTVNSNRVQLPYSQSGITIERSSIYMKVISKIGIVLMWNEDDSILV
;
A
#
# COMPACT_ATOMS: atom_id res chain seq x y z
N HIS A 1 8.05 4.24 12.79
CA HIS A 1 9.34 3.54 12.56
C HIS A 1 9.27 2.76 11.25
N PHE A 2 10.39 2.25 10.76
CA PHE A 2 10.46 1.34 9.61
C PHE A 2 11.28 0.12 9.99
N LYS A 3 10.96 -1.02 9.37
CA LYS A 3 11.74 -2.26 9.42
C LYS A 3 11.91 -2.78 7.99
N THR A 4 13.13 -3.07 7.56
CA THR A 4 13.40 -3.65 6.23
C THR A 4 13.13 -5.15 6.21
N PHE A 5 13.13 -5.76 5.02
CA PHE A 5 13.00 -7.21 4.84
C PHE A 5 14.13 -7.98 5.56
N ASP A 6 15.34 -7.43 5.61
CA ASP A 6 16.50 -8.01 6.28
C ASP A 6 16.58 -7.67 7.78
N GLY A 7 15.61 -6.87 8.28
CA GLY A 7 15.42 -6.61 9.70
C GLY A 7 16.01 -5.32 10.23
N ASP A 8 16.59 -4.46 9.39
CA ASP A 8 17.10 -3.15 9.82
C ASP A 8 15.98 -2.24 10.27
N ILE A 9 16.15 -1.61 11.43
CA ILE A 9 15.15 -0.73 12.04
C ILE A 9 15.68 0.70 12.04
N PHE A 10 14.88 1.63 11.54
CA PHE A 10 15.21 3.05 11.57
C PHE A 10 13.98 3.95 11.73
N HIS A 11 14.24 5.21 12.06
CA HIS A 11 13.23 6.25 12.15
C HIS A 11 13.44 7.27 11.03
N PHE A 12 12.37 7.55 10.30
CA PHE A 12 12.36 8.53 9.23
C PHE A 12 11.03 9.30 9.25
N PRO A 13 11.02 10.58 9.68
CA PRO A 13 9.82 11.39 9.86
C PRO A 13 9.44 12.17 8.59
N GLY A 14 9.62 11.57 7.41
CA GLY A 14 9.22 12.19 6.14
C GLY A 14 7.69 12.18 5.94
N LEU A 15 7.15 13.28 5.42
CA LEU A 15 5.71 13.47 5.15
C LEU A 15 5.38 13.54 3.65
N CYS A 16 6.39 13.47 2.78
CA CYS A 16 6.17 13.38 1.35
C CYS A 16 5.67 11.99 0.94
N ASN A 17 5.47 11.81 -0.36
CA ASN A 17 5.27 10.51 -0.95
C ASN A 17 6.61 9.79 -1.13
N TYR A 18 6.70 8.53 -0.72
CA TYR A 18 7.92 7.72 -0.79
C TYR A 18 7.64 6.35 -1.37
N VAL A 19 8.60 5.82 -2.13
CA VAL A 19 8.60 4.41 -2.53
C VAL A 19 8.91 3.56 -1.30
N PHE A 20 7.98 2.66 -0.97
CA PHE A 20 8.11 1.71 0.14
C PHE A 20 8.81 0.42 -0.31
N ALA A 21 8.38 -0.12 -1.45
CA ALA A 21 9.01 -1.27 -2.10
C ALA A 21 8.72 -1.24 -3.61
N SER A 22 9.68 -1.63 -4.43
CA SER A 22 9.51 -1.67 -5.89
C SER A 22 10.39 -2.74 -6.53
N HIS A 23 9.97 -3.28 -7.68
CA HIS A 23 10.81 -4.10 -8.53
C HIS A 23 11.74 -3.18 -9.35
N CYS A 24 13.02 -3.12 -9.00
CA CYS A 24 14.02 -2.27 -9.65
C CYS A 24 14.90 -3.06 -10.65
N ASN A 25 15.58 -2.33 -11.55
CA ASN A 25 16.60 -2.86 -12.47
C ASN A 25 16.08 -3.88 -13.50
N ALA A 26 14.78 -3.91 -13.75
CA ALA A 26 14.15 -4.71 -14.79
C ALA A 26 13.66 -3.83 -15.94
N ALA A 27 13.54 -4.42 -17.14
CA ALA A 27 12.94 -3.75 -18.30
C ALA A 27 11.45 -3.45 -18.08
N TYR A 28 10.81 -4.16 -17.15
CA TYR A 28 9.44 -3.98 -16.73
C TYR A 28 9.35 -3.96 -15.20
N GLU A 29 8.58 -3.03 -14.65
CA GLU A 29 8.34 -2.92 -13.22
C GLU A 29 7.06 -3.68 -12.86
N ASP A 30 7.20 -4.89 -12.31
CA ASP A 30 6.07 -5.75 -11.95
C ASP A 30 5.27 -5.16 -10.78
N PHE A 31 5.96 -4.48 -9.85
CA PHE A 31 5.30 -3.78 -8.75
C PHE A 31 6.02 -2.50 -8.31
N ASN A 32 5.21 -1.53 -7.86
CA ASN A 32 5.65 -0.32 -7.18
C ASN A 32 4.65 0.00 -6.07
N ILE A 33 5.12 0.10 -4.82
CA ILE A 33 4.31 0.41 -3.66
C ILE A 33 4.83 1.72 -3.08
N GLN A 34 3.95 2.70 -2.97
CA GLN A 34 4.25 4.02 -2.43
C GLN A 34 3.34 4.31 -1.25
N ILE A 35 3.89 5.05 -0.28
CA ILE A 35 3.15 5.53 0.87
C ILE A 35 3.31 7.02 1.01
N ARG A 36 2.23 7.69 1.40
CA ARG A 36 2.24 9.07 1.86
C ARG A 36 1.80 9.12 3.30
N ARG A 37 2.62 9.75 4.15
CA ARG A 37 2.31 9.94 5.57
C ARG A 37 1.73 11.32 5.84
N THR A 38 0.96 11.41 6.91
CA THR A 38 0.43 12.65 7.47
C THR A 38 0.58 12.63 9.00
N VAL A 39 0.17 13.70 9.66
CA VAL A 39 0.13 13.81 11.12
C VAL A 39 -1.29 14.14 11.55
N VAL A 40 -1.89 13.28 12.37
CA VAL A 40 -3.22 13.47 12.96
C VAL A 40 -3.06 13.56 14.47
N GLY A 41 -3.41 14.69 15.07
CA GLY A 41 -3.32 14.86 16.53
C GLY A 41 -1.92 14.58 17.10
N ASN A 42 -0.87 15.02 16.41
CA ASN A 42 0.54 14.78 16.74
C ASN A 42 1.00 13.30 16.61
N THR A 43 0.19 12.44 16.01
CA THR A 43 0.53 11.03 15.75
C THR A 43 0.75 10.82 14.24
N PRO A 44 1.86 10.20 13.81
CA PRO A 44 2.07 9.85 12.41
C PRO A 44 1.04 8.82 11.94
N ALA A 45 0.42 9.08 10.78
CA ALA A 45 -0.52 8.15 10.14
C ALA A 45 -0.18 7.99 8.65
N ILE A 46 -0.68 6.93 8.03
CA ILE A 46 -0.64 6.74 6.59
C ILE A 46 -1.91 7.37 6.01
N ASP A 47 -1.72 8.30 5.09
CA ASP A 47 -2.79 9.04 4.41
C ASP A 47 -3.22 8.34 3.11
N HIS A 48 -2.21 7.85 2.37
CA HIS A 48 -2.40 7.29 1.04
C HIS A 48 -1.43 6.14 0.81
N ILE A 49 -1.94 5.05 0.22
CA ILE A 49 -1.12 3.95 -0.31
C ILE A 49 -1.44 3.83 -1.79
N THR A 50 -0.41 3.84 -2.64
CA THR A 50 -0.54 3.59 -4.07
C THR A 50 0.24 2.33 -4.42
N MET A 51 -0.43 1.38 -5.06
CA MET A 51 0.16 0.14 -5.54
C MET A 51 -0.02 0.04 -7.05
N LYS A 52 1.07 0.00 -7.80
CA LYS A 52 1.07 -0.47 -9.18
C LYS A 52 1.46 -1.94 -9.17
N LEU A 53 0.60 -2.81 -9.67
CA LEU A 53 0.77 -4.27 -9.67
C LEU A 53 0.43 -4.77 -11.07
N GLU A 54 1.43 -5.21 -11.84
CA GLU A 54 1.23 -5.73 -13.21
C GLU A 54 0.43 -4.77 -14.12
N GLY A 55 0.68 -3.46 -13.97
CA GLY A 55 -0.01 -2.41 -14.72
C GLY A 55 -1.36 -1.97 -14.16
N VAL A 56 -1.91 -2.66 -13.15
CA VAL A 56 -3.10 -2.20 -12.42
C VAL A 56 -2.68 -1.24 -11.30
N VAL A 57 -3.35 -0.09 -11.20
CA VAL A 57 -3.10 0.91 -10.15
C VAL A 57 -4.21 0.84 -9.11
N ALA A 58 -3.87 0.45 -7.89
CA ALA A 58 -4.77 0.50 -6.73
C ALA A 58 -4.36 1.64 -5.79
N GLU A 59 -5.31 2.46 -5.38
CA GLU A 59 -5.09 3.52 -4.38
C GLU A 59 -5.99 3.25 -3.18
N LEU A 60 -5.41 3.27 -1.98
CA LEU A 60 -6.08 2.99 -0.72
C LEU A 60 -6.05 4.24 0.16
N THR A 61 -7.22 4.67 0.62
CA THR A 61 -7.39 5.65 1.72
C THR A 61 -8.34 5.08 2.77
N LYS A 62 -8.54 5.80 3.88
CA LYS A 62 -9.51 5.40 4.92
C LYS A 62 -10.95 5.42 4.38
N GLU A 63 -11.24 6.32 3.43
CA GLU A 63 -12.58 6.60 2.91
C GLU A 63 -12.94 5.75 1.68
N ALA A 64 -11.96 5.42 0.85
CA ALA A 64 -12.21 4.78 -0.44
C ALA A 64 -11.03 3.94 -0.93
N VAL A 65 -11.37 2.97 -1.77
CA VAL A 65 -10.42 2.26 -2.61
C VAL A 65 -10.74 2.58 -4.06
N THR A 66 -9.72 2.94 -4.84
CA THR A 66 -9.83 3.07 -6.30
C THR A 66 -8.96 2.01 -6.97
N VAL A 67 -9.42 1.53 -8.13
CA VAL A 67 -8.65 0.66 -9.03
C VAL A 67 -8.74 1.27 -10.42
N ASN A 68 -7.59 1.60 -11.01
CA ASN A 68 -7.46 2.34 -12.26
C ASN A 68 -8.36 3.60 -12.26
N SER A 69 -8.25 4.41 -11.20
CA SER A 69 -9.02 5.64 -10.98
C SER A 69 -10.54 5.46 -10.82
N ASN A 70 -11.06 4.24 -10.79
CA ASN A 70 -12.47 3.96 -10.53
C ASN A 70 -12.66 3.54 -9.08
N ARG A 71 -13.59 4.18 -8.36
CA ARG A 71 -13.93 3.77 -7.00
C ARG A 71 -14.59 2.38 -7.03
N VAL A 72 -14.11 1.46 -6.18
CA VAL A 72 -14.62 0.09 -6.10
C VAL A 72 -15.29 -0.15 -4.75
N GLN A 73 -16.18 -1.15 -4.71
CA GLN A 73 -16.73 -1.69 -3.48
C GLN A 73 -15.93 -2.91 -3.05
N LEU A 74 -15.74 -3.08 -1.75
CA LEU A 74 -15.03 -4.22 -1.18
C LEU A 74 -16.04 -5.31 -0.76
N PRO A 75 -15.70 -6.61 -0.90
CA PRO A 75 -14.46 -7.11 -1.50
C PRO A 75 -14.42 -6.90 -3.02
N TYR A 76 -13.24 -6.59 -3.54
CA TYR A 76 -12.98 -6.41 -4.97
C TYR A 76 -12.05 -7.53 -5.45
N SER A 77 -12.36 -8.17 -6.57
CA SER A 77 -11.49 -9.19 -7.16
C SER A 77 -11.55 -9.17 -8.68
N GLN A 78 -10.51 -8.63 -9.32
CA GLN A 78 -10.41 -8.53 -10.78
C GLN A 78 -8.94 -8.30 -11.18
N SER A 79 -8.59 -8.63 -12.43
CA SER A 79 -7.27 -8.32 -13.01
C SER A 79 -6.08 -8.84 -12.20
N GLY A 80 -6.27 -9.97 -11.49
CA GLY A 80 -5.22 -10.59 -10.67
C GLY A 80 -4.98 -9.91 -9.32
N ILE A 81 -5.86 -9.01 -8.90
CA ILE A 81 -5.81 -8.37 -7.57
C ILE A 81 -7.11 -8.66 -6.82
N THR A 82 -6.96 -9.00 -5.55
CA THR A 82 -8.05 -9.13 -4.60
C THR A 82 -7.83 -8.14 -3.46
N ILE A 83 -8.84 -7.30 -3.19
CA ILE A 83 -8.83 -6.29 -2.12
C ILE A 83 -9.99 -6.59 -1.18
N GLU A 84 -9.70 -6.78 0.09
CA GLU A 84 -10.69 -7.13 1.10
C GLU A 84 -10.50 -6.29 2.35
N ARG A 85 -11.60 -5.93 2.99
CA ARG A 85 -11.59 -5.28 4.30
C ARG A 85 -12.04 -6.30 5.34
N SER A 86 -11.12 -6.64 6.24
CA SER A 86 -11.42 -7.35 7.49
C SER A 86 -11.70 -6.33 8.60
N SER A 87 -12.10 -6.79 9.80
CA SER A 87 -12.41 -5.88 10.92
C SER A 87 -11.25 -5.01 11.39
N ILE A 88 -10.00 -5.40 11.11
CA ILE A 88 -8.78 -4.77 11.62
C ILE A 88 -7.77 -4.36 10.55
N TYR A 89 -7.92 -4.85 9.31
CA TYR A 89 -6.99 -4.54 8.22
C TYR A 89 -7.72 -4.50 6.87
N MET A 90 -7.26 -3.61 6.00
CA MET A 90 -7.40 -3.78 4.55
C MET A 90 -6.26 -4.65 4.04
N LYS A 91 -6.60 -5.64 3.22
CA LYS A 91 -5.67 -6.60 2.64
C LYS A 91 -5.74 -6.53 1.12
N VAL A 92 -4.57 -6.43 0.47
CA VAL A 92 -4.43 -6.54 -0.98
C VAL A 92 -3.60 -7.78 -1.29
N ILE A 93 -4.09 -8.64 -2.17
CA ILE A 93 -3.41 -9.85 -2.64
C ILE A 93 -3.26 -9.74 -4.14
N SER A 94 -2.05 -9.96 -4.65
CA SER A 94 -1.77 -9.97 -6.08
C SER A 94 -1.40 -11.37 -6.58
N LYS A 95 -1.74 -11.69 -7.84
CA LYS A 95 -1.34 -12.92 -8.53
C LYS A 95 0.18 -13.14 -8.58
N ILE A 96 0.97 -12.07 -8.46
CA ILE A 96 2.45 -12.13 -8.46
C ILE A 96 3.04 -12.37 -7.06
N GLY A 97 2.20 -12.68 -6.05
CA GLY A 97 2.66 -13.06 -4.71
C GLY A 97 2.84 -11.92 -3.72
N ILE A 98 2.54 -10.67 -4.11
CA ILE A 98 2.55 -9.51 -3.19
C ILE A 98 1.31 -9.54 -2.31
N VAL A 99 1.51 -9.39 -1.00
CA VAL A 99 0.44 -9.28 -0.01
C VAL A 99 0.66 -8.03 0.83
N LEU A 100 -0.23 -7.04 0.73
CA LEU A 100 -0.17 -5.84 1.55
C LEU A 100 -1.26 -5.87 2.61
N MET A 101 -0.92 -5.48 3.83
CA MET A 101 -1.85 -5.29 4.94
C MET A 101 -1.68 -3.90 5.55
N TRP A 102 -2.78 -3.17 5.70
CA TRP A 102 -2.81 -1.84 6.33
C TRP A 102 -3.94 -1.77 7.35
N ASN A 103 -3.65 -1.25 8.55
CA ASN A 103 -4.62 -1.09 9.64
C ASN A 103 -5.54 0.13 9.50
N GLU A 104 -5.55 0.79 8.34
CA GLU A 104 -6.27 2.05 8.12
C GLU A 104 -5.78 3.19 9.04
N ASP A 105 -4.58 3.06 9.59
CA ASP A 105 -3.95 4.07 10.43
C ASP A 105 -2.45 4.18 10.13
N ASP A 106 -1.57 3.74 11.02
CA ASP A 106 -0.13 3.99 10.99
C ASP A 106 0.74 2.79 10.55
N SER A 107 0.15 1.60 10.47
CA SER A 107 0.88 0.34 10.29
C SER A 107 0.58 -0.31 8.95
N ILE A 108 1.65 -0.50 8.17
CA ILE A 108 1.64 -1.16 6.87
C ILE A 108 2.65 -2.30 6.88
N LEU A 109 2.28 -3.43 6.27
CA LEU A 109 3.11 -4.61 6.08
C LEU A 109 2.98 -5.08 4.63
N VAL A 110 4.12 -5.45 4.03
CA VAL A 110 4.23 -6.09 2.71
C VAL A 110 5.11 -7.31 2.84
#